data_AF-A0ABD2MZA2-F1
#
_entry.id   AF-A0ABD2MZA2-F1
#
_cell.length_a   1.000
_cell.length_b   1.000
_cell.length_c   1.000
_cell.angle_alpha   90.00
_cell.angle_beta   90.00
_cell.angle_gamma   90.00
#
_symmetry.space_group_name_H-M   'P 1'
#
loop_
_entity.id
_entity.type
_entity.pdbx_description
1 polymer ?
#
loop_
_entity_poly.entity_id
_entity_poly.type
_entity_poly.pdbx_seq_one_letter_code
_entity_poly.pdbx_strand_id
1 'polypeptide(L)'
;MSGYNRNSTAIDISLCSPNVASDFNWEVVDDTLGSNHFPIIIRSDQLNLEIEHSIGSKKWNLENVDWKKYAAEFDEELQKLDENISYNSFINTMEKAATNTIRTH
;
A
#
# COMPACT_ATOMS: atom_id res chain seq x y z
N MET A 1 -27.63 28.39 1.43
CA MET A 1 -26.44 27.54 1.65
C MET A 1 -26.92 26.10 1.64
N SER A 2 -26.64 25.36 0.57
CA SER A 2 -27.05 23.96 0.42
C SER A 2 -26.16 23.09 1.31
N GLY A 3 -26.75 22.51 2.36
CA GLY A 3 -26.08 21.57 3.25
C GLY A 3 -25.86 20.24 2.53
N TYR A 4 -24.62 20.01 2.10
CA TYR A 4 -24.21 18.73 1.52
C TYR A 4 -24.12 17.70 2.65
N ASN A 5 -25.09 16.79 2.76
CA ASN A 5 -25.00 15.62 3.62
C ASN A 5 -23.87 14.71 3.08
N ARG A 6 -22.65 14.87 3.61
CA ARG A 6 -21.62 13.84 3.46
C ARG A 6 -22.00 12.70 4.39
N ASN A 7 -22.55 11.62 3.85
CA ASN A 7 -22.74 10.37 4.61
C ASN A 7 -21.35 9.84 4.97
N SER A 8 -20.89 10.10 6.19
CA SER A 8 -19.65 9.53 6.72
C SER A 8 -19.87 8.04 6.97
N THR A 9 -18.95 7.21 6.47
CA THR A 9 -18.95 5.76 6.70
C THR A 9 -17.58 5.36 7.22
N ALA A 10 -17.55 4.47 8.21
CA ALA A 10 -16.32 3.92 8.77
C ALA A 10 -15.92 2.68 7.95
N ILE A 11 -15.20 2.92 6.84
CA ILE A 11 -14.76 1.85 5.94
C ILE A 11 -13.41 1.26 6.32
N ASP A 12 -12.61 2.02 7.08
CA ASP A 12 -11.30 1.59 7.54
C ASP A 12 -11.45 0.75 8.81
N ILE A 13 -10.82 -0.43 8.83
CA ILE A 13 -10.91 -1.41 9.93
C ILE A 13 -9.50 -1.86 10.32
N SER A 14 -9.24 -1.98 11.61
CA SER A 14 -8.04 -2.57 12.17
C SER A 14 -8.38 -3.87 12.88
N LEU A 15 -7.60 -4.93 12.62
CA LEU A 15 -7.79 -6.24 13.24
C LEU A 15 -6.55 -6.58 14.06
N CYS A 16 -6.76 -7.15 15.24
CA CYS A 16 -5.68 -7.66 16.09
C CYS A 16 -6.10 -8.98 16.74
N SER A 17 -5.13 -9.73 17.26
CA SER A 17 -5.45 -10.89 18.09
C SER A 17 -5.98 -10.41 19.45
N PRO A 18 -6.90 -11.15 20.10
CA PRO A 18 -7.47 -10.73 21.39
C PRO A 18 -6.41 -10.45 22.47
N ASN A 19 -5.29 -11.19 22.41
CA ASN A 19 -4.23 -11.12 23.40
C ASN A 19 -3.42 -9.82 23.36
N VAL A 20 -3.47 -9.07 22.26
CA VAL A 20 -2.72 -7.80 22.12
C VAL A 20 -3.65 -6.60 22.07
N ALA A 21 -4.98 -6.79 22.08
CA ALA A 21 -5.95 -5.71 21.93
C ALA A 21 -5.82 -4.65 23.05
N SER A 22 -5.50 -5.08 24.27
CA SER A 22 -5.27 -4.19 25.43
C SER A 22 -3.98 -3.38 25.34
N ASP A 23 -3.05 -3.78 24.48
CA ASP A 23 -1.73 -3.16 24.38
C ASP A 23 -1.75 -1.93 23.48
N PHE A 24 -2.90 -1.65 22.86
CA PHE A 24 -3.09 -0.57 21.90
C PHE A 24 -4.21 0.39 22.31
N ASN A 25 -3.93 1.68 22.17
CA ASN A 25 -4.94 2.73 22.08
C ASN A 25 -5.32 2.91 20.61
N TRP A 26 -6.62 2.97 20.31
CA TRP A 26 -7.17 3.10 18.96
C TRP A 26 -8.10 4.31 18.91
N GLU A 27 -7.88 5.21 17.95
CA GLU A 27 -8.71 6.40 17.78
C GLU A 27 -8.88 6.75 16.29
N VAL A 28 -10.03 7.32 15.95
CA VAL A 28 -10.26 8.00 14.68
C VAL A 28 -10.00 9.48 14.90
N VAL A 29 -9.15 10.09 14.08
CA VAL A 29 -8.86 11.52 14.16
C VAL A 29 -9.96 12.30 13.47
N ASP A 30 -10.53 13.30 14.15
CA ASP A 30 -11.57 14.20 13.60
C ASP A 30 -10.97 15.32 12.73
N ASP A 31 -10.01 14.94 11.88
CA ASP A 31 -9.40 15.77 10.86
C ASP A 31 -9.02 14.86 9.68
N THR A 32 -9.44 15.22 8.47
CA THR A 32 -9.13 14.41 7.29
C THR A 32 -7.68 14.56 6.83
N LEU A 33 -6.94 15.52 7.38
CA LEU A 33 -5.56 15.85 7.00
C LEU A 33 -5.42 16.07 5.47
N GLY A 34 -6.47 16.63 4.85
CA GLY A 34 -6.52 16.87 3.40
C GLY A 34 -6.95 15.67 2.55
N SER A 35 -7.25 14.53 3.16
CA SER A 35 -7.83 13.35 2.50
C SER A 35 -9.36 13.41 2.42
N ASN A 36 -9.97 12.45 1.73
CA ASN A 36 -11.41 12.19 1.72
C ASN A 36 -11.88 11.24 2.84
N HIS A 37 -10.97 10.66 3.64
CA HIS A 37 -11.25 9.80 4.79
C HIS A 37 -10.65 10.36 6.09
N PHE A 38 -11.17 9.91 7.23
CA PHE A 38 -10.62 10.21 8.56
C PHE A 38 -9.56 9.16 8.92
N PRO A 39 -8.33 9.58 9.29
CA PRO A 39 -7.27 8.64 9.67
C PRO A 39 -7.61 7.86 10.95
N ILE A 40 -7.15 6.61 11.00
CA ILE A 40 -7.05 5.81 12.23
C ILE A 40 -5.64 5.95 12.79
N ILE A 41 -5.53 6.24 14.09
CA ILE A 41 -4.26 6.18 14.83
C ILE A 41 -4.32 5.03 15.83
N ILE A 42 -3.26 4.21 15.81
CA ILE A 42 -3.02 3.14 16.77
C ILE A 42 -1.71 3.44 17.49
N ARG A 43 -1.75 3.47 18.82
CA ARG A 43 -0.56 3.70 19.67
C ARG A 43 -0.39 2.54 20.63
N SER A 44 0.83 2.18 20.97
CA SER A 44 1.11 1.24 22.05
C SER A 44 2.13 1.83 23.00
N ASP A 45 1.86 1.74 24.28
CA ASP A 45 2.77 2.20 25.34
C ASP A 45 3.75 1.10 25.76
N GLN A 46 3.55 -0.14 25.29
CA GLN A 46 4.32 -1.33 25.69
C GLN A 46 5.39 -1.75 24.68
N LEU A 47 5.33 -1.19 23.47
CA LEU A 47 6.16 -1.63 22.37
C LEU A 47 7.44 -0.78 22.29
N ASN A 48 8.47 -1.21 23.01
CA ASN A 48 9.83 -1.15 22.47
C ASN A 48 9.88 -2.14 21.30
N LEU A 49 9.21 -1.81 20.20
CA LEU A 49 9.51 -2.45 18.93
C LEU A 49 10.96 -2.08 18.69
N GLU A 50 11.86 -3.02 18.91
CA GLU A 50 12.99 -3.13 17.99
C GLU A 50 12.32 -3.17 16.63
N ILE A 51 12.28 -2.02 15.97
CA ILE A 51 11.93 -1.93 14.58
C ILE A 51 13.02 -2.78 13.95
N GLU A 52 12.73 -4.07 13.75
CA GLU A 52 13.34 -4.77 12.64
C GLU A 52 13.03 -3.85 11.48
N HIS A 53 14.05 -3.07 11.09
CA HIS A 53 14.01 -2.31 9.87
C HIS A 53 13.67 -3.36 8.85
N SER A 54 12.40 -3.40 8.42
CA SER A 54 11.96 -4.27 7.36
C SER A 54 12.99 -4.06 6.28
N ILE A 55 13.68 -5.14 5.93
CA ILE A 55 14.74 -5.16 4.91
C ILE A 55 14.20 -4.28 3.79
N GLY A 56 14.83 -3.12 3.60
CA GLY A 56 14.19 -1.95 2.99
C GLY A 56 13.31 -2.39 1.83
N SER A 57 11.99 -2.23 1.97
CA SER A 57 11.09 -2.59 0.89
C SER A 57 11.59 -1.88 -0.36
N LYS A 58 11.81 -2.62 -1.44
CA LYS A 58 12.36 -2.09 -2.69
C LYS A 58 11.50 -0.91 -3.12
N LYS A 59 11.99 0.31 -2.91
CA LYS A 59 11.27 1.54 -3.26
C LYS A 59 11.60 1.89 -4.70
N TRP A 60 10.58 1.85 -5.53
CA TRP A 60 10.65 2.30 -6.91
C TRP A 60 10.59 3.83 -6.93
N ASN A 61 11.55 4.49 -7.57
CA ASN A 61 11.47 5.93 -7.81
C ASN A 61 10.45 6.18 -8.92
N LEU A 62 9.20 6.46 -8.55
CA LEU A 62 8.10 6.69 -9.49
C LEU A 62 8.09 8.11 -10.07
N GLU A 63 8.88 9.04 -9.52
CA GLU A 63 8.91 10.44 -9.94
C GLU A 63 9.61 10.62 -11.30
N ASN A 64 10.58 9.76 -11.61
CA ASN A 64 11.40 9.85 -12.83
C ASN A 64 11.30 8.60 -13.71
N VAL A 65 10.10 8.04 -13.84
CA VAL A 65 9.85 6.83 -14.64
C VAL A 65 9.47 7.18 -16.06
N ASP A 66 10.13 6.51 -17.01
CA ASP A 66 9.61 6.42 -18.38
C ASP A 66 8.51 5.36 -18.44
N TRP A 67 7.26 5.81 -18.23
CA TRP A 67 6.09 4.94 -18.23
C TRP A 67 5.84 4.25 -19.57
N LYS A 68 6.28 4.85 -20.69
CA LYS A 68 6.16 4.22 -22.01
C LYS A 68 7.10 3.04 -22.12
N LYS A 69 8.33 3.18 -21.62
CA LYS A 69 9.30 2.09 -21.57
C LYS A 69 8.82 0.97 -20.64
N TYR A 70 8.30 1.29 -19.45
CA TYR A 70 7.72 0.30 -18.54
C TYR A 70 6.57 -0.46 -19.20
N ALA A 71 5.63 0.25 -19.83
CA ALA A 71 4.47 -0.38 -20.48
C ALA A 71 4.89 -1.33 -21.60
N ALA A 72 5.83 -0.91 -22.46
CA ALA A 72 6.33 -1.76 -23.55
C ALA A 72 7.00 -3.04 -23.02
N GLU A 73 7.82 -2.92 -21.97
CA GLU A 73 8.48 -4.08 -21.34
C GLU A 73 7.45 -5.02 -20.68
N PHE A 74 6.45 -4.44 -19.99
CA PHE A 74 5.41 -5.23 -19.34
C PHE A 74 4.53 -5.96 -20.35
N ASP A 75 4.13 -5.30 -21.44
CA ASP A 75 3.37 -5.93 -22.52
C ASP A 75 4.14 -7.09 -23.17
N GLU A 76 5.44 -6.95 -23.38
CA GLU A 76 6.28 -8.03 -23.90
C GLU A 76 6.34 -9.23 -22.93
N GLU A 77 6.45 -8.97 -21.63
CA GLU A 77 6.47 -10.02 -20.61
C GLU A 77 5.10 -10.68 -20.41
N LEU A 78 4.01 -9.93 -20.56
CA LEU A 78 2.65 -10.47 -20.52
C LEU A 78 2.38 -11.43 -21.69
N GLN A 79 2.90 -11.14 -22.89
CA GLN A 79 2.77 -12.04 -24.05
C GLN A 79 3.44 -13.41 -23.85
N LYS A 80 4.33 -13.53 -22.86
CA LYS A 80 5.03 -14.78 -22.50
C LYS A 80 4.21 -15.63 -21.53
N LEU A 81 3.09 -15.13 -21.02
CA LEU A 81 2.23 -15.83 -20.08
C LEU A 81 1.16 -16.66 -20.81
N ASP A 82 0.82 -17.81 -20.23
CA ASP A 82 -0.31 -18.66 -20.66
C ASP A 82 -1.65 -18.08 -20.15
N GLU A 83 -2.79 -18.52 -20.67
CA GLU A 83 -4.12 -18.05 -20.22
C GLU A 83 -4.42 -18.42 -18.75
N ASN A 84 -3.78 -19.47 -18.21
CA ASN A 84 -3.94 -19.91 -16.83
C ASN A 84 -2.83 -19.37 -15.89
N ILE A 85 -2.66 -18.04 -15.83
CA ILE A 85 -1.64 -17.43 -14.97
C ILE A 85 -2.01 -17.55 -13.49
N SER A 86 -1.02 -17.85 -12.65
CA SER A 86 -1.15 -17.67 -11.21
C SER A 86 -0.96 -16.20 -10.82
N TYR A 87 -1.54 -15.78 -9.69
CA TYR A 87 -1.30 -14.46 -9.10
C TYR A 87 0.20 -14.15 -8.96
N ASN A 88 0.98 -15.11 -8.46
CA ASN A 88 2.42 -14.93 -8.28
C ASN A 88 3.16 -14.76 -9.61
N SER A 89 2.74 -15.48 -10.65
CA SER A 89 3.29 -15.33 -12.00
C SER A 89 3.05 -13.92 -12.54
N PHE A 90 1.84 -13.38 -12.32
CA PHE A 90 1.51 -12.00 -12.70
C PHE A 90 2.37 -10.97 -11.98
N ILE A 91 2.47 -11.08 -10.66
CA ILE A 91 3.27 -10.15 -9.84
C ILE A 91 4.74 -10.21 -10.23
N ASN A 92 5.29 -11.40 -10.47
CA ASN A 92 6.67 -11.54 -10.91
C ASN A 92 6.92 -10.87 -12.27
N THR A 93 5.98 -10.97 -13.20
CA THR A 93 6.05 -10.26 -14.49
C THR A 93 6.06 -8.74 -14.30
N MET A 94 5.18 -8.23 -13.43
CA MET A 94 5.12 -6.80 -13.09
C MET A 94 6.42 -6.31 -12.43
N GLU A 95 6.96 -7.06 -11.46
CA GLU A 95 8.21 -6.74 -10.77
C GLU A 95 9.43 -6.80 -11.69
N LYS A 96 9.43 -7.73 -12.66
CA LYS A 96 10.48 -7.84 -13.67
C LYS A 96 10.51 -6.62 -14.58
N ALA A 97 9.35 -6.23 -15.11
CA ALA A 97 9.23 -5.03 -15.93
C ALA A 97 9.65 -3.77 -15.14
N ALA A 98 9.24 -3.67 -13.88
CA ALA A 98 9.65 -2.59 -12.99
C ALA A 98 11.17 -2.59 -12.76
N THR A 99 11.80 -3.75 -12.55
CA THR A 99 13.26 -3.87 -12.33
C THR A 99 14.07 -3.37 -13.53
N ASN A 100 13.58 -3.63 -14.73
CA ASN A 100 14.28 -3.29 -15.96
C ASN A 100 14.14 -1.81 -16.36
N THR A 101 13.11 -1.14 -15.85
CA THR A 101 12.70 0.18 -16.37
C THR A 101 12.64 1.28 -15.31
N ILE A 102 12.47 0.92 -14.03
CA ILE A 102 12.35 1.86 -12.92
C ILE A 102 13.60 1.79 -12.05
N ARG A 103 14.22 2.96 -11.79
CA ARG A 103 15.34 3.05 -10.85
C ARG A 103 14.86 2.75 -9.44
N THR A 104 15.65 1.97 -8.72
CA THR A 104 15.47 1.75 -7.27
C THR A 104 16.34 2.73 -6.50
N HIS A 105 15.87 3.11 -5.31
CA HIS A 105 16.63 3.92 -4.35
C HIS A 105 17.61 3.08 -3.52
#